data_AF-A0A1I0BZ70-F1
#
_entry.id   AF-A0A1I0BZ70-F1
#
_cell.length_a   1.000
_cell.length_b   1.000
_cell.length_c   1.000
_cell.angle_alpha   90.00
_cell.angle_beta   90.00
_cell.angle_gamma   90.00
#
_symmetry.space_group_name_H-M   'P 1'
#
loop_
_entity.id
_entity.type
_entity.pdbx_description
1 polymer ?
#
loop_
_entity_poly.entity_id
_entity_poly.type
_entity_poly.pdbx_seq_one_letter_code
_entity_poly.pdbx_strand_id
1 'polypeptide(L)'
;MKRNQKIRMNPWVCLASVALVAGLTACGDSDTGGMGSSSSETSTAKRVMPTGAATGVLLDSPVAGVTYSASSGKKGVTNVAGEFDFNYGDTVEFKLGELTLGKVQGTPIVTPIDLAENDEKRLINLLILLQSLDEDGDATNGINITNEAAAAVTNAIKLNNEPEAFANSSELQSILEAAGIEHAAKTVEEVSEHFMVSGVTSLSAQIWVNYSDSTATVLRVAADGSGEYLQGQATPDDSCDENRVCGGRTIFQAGVEHGVAKAIEFDTRGFKVIGETSIDTNLKAGLSDPGPTRRIRTDGLDMIHSDIVTVQREREQKSVFGEMFHIAKPIELSDENEVVEKEIKETRFSRIDNDPDGIVGAWAFDADAINTKMLVFFVNNRIISIDPIGEGARDNQARCAKPGVEFATYDYNKASNQLKISSFTYNTDGCLGFSGSDGAHRFTIDSSGDTAKLEVQGEDPVTVYRVSG
;
A
#
# COMPACT_ATOMS: atom_id res chain seq x y z
N MET A 1 -65.94 -2.65 -12.00
CA MET A 1 -66.44 -1.30 -11.62
C MET A 1 -66.77 -1.29 -10.13
N LYS A 2 -66.06 -0.43 -9.38
CA LYS A 2 -66.40 0.25 -8.12
C LYS A 2 -66.96 -0.56 -6.92
N ARG A 3 -66.02 -0.86 -6.00
CA ARG A 3 -65.97 -0.54 -4.55
C ARG A 3 -67.29 -0.56 -3.75
N ASN A 4 -67.32 -1.38 -2.69
CA ASN A 4 -67.83 -0.93 -1.39
C ASN A 4 -67.25 -1.75 -0.22
N GLN A 5 -66.62 -1.04 0.71
CA GLN A 5 -66.20 -1.51 2.03
C GLN A 5 -67.42 -1.74 2.94
N LYS A 6 -67.31 -2.63 3.93
CA LYS A 6 -67.70 -2.32 5.32
C LYS A 6 -67.11 -3.32 6.32
N ILE A 7 -66.57 -2.73 7.38
CA ILE A 7 -65.92 -3.29 8.57
C ILE A 7 -67.02 -3.68 9.58
N ARG A 8 -66.85 -4.77 10.35
CA ARG A 8 -66.88 -4.78 11.84
C ARG A 8 -67.09 -6.16 12.50
N MET A 9 -66.19 -6.42 13.45
CA MET A 9 -66.39 -6.92 14.83
C MET A 9 -66.48 -8.43 15.13
N ASN A 10 -65.42 -8.91 15.80
CA ASN A 10 -65.39 -10.02 16.77
C ASN A 10 -66.36 -9.79 17.93
N PRO A 11 -66.77 -10.86 18.65
CA PRO A 11 -66.19 -11.07 19.99
C PRO A 11 -66.06 -12.54 20.46
N TRP A 12 -65.25 -12.71 21.52
CA TRP A 12 -65.21 -13.78 22.54
C TRP A 12 -64.65 -15.17 22.15
N VAL A 13 -63.45 -15.60 22.60
CA VAL A 13 -62.77 -15.73 23.93
C VAL A 13 -63.14 -17.01 24.70
N CYS A 14 -62.14 -17.90 24.78
CA CYS A 14 -61.68 -18.75 25.91
C CYS A 14 -60.23 -19.14 25.49
N LEU A 15 -59.11 -18.60 25.99
CA LEU A 15 -58.60 -18.32 27.35
C LEU A 15 -58.08 -19.58 28.07
N ALA A 16 -56.78 -19.84 27.90
CA ALA A 16 -55.79 -20.40 28.85
C ALA A 16 -54.41 -20.38 28.14
N SER A 17 -53.51 -19.40 28.31
CA SER A 17 -52.68 -19.04 29.48
C SER A 17 -51.71 -20.15 29.90
N VAL A 18 -50.42 -20.04 29.52
CA VAL A 18 -49.23 -19.75 30.38
C VAL A 18 -48.31 -20.99 30.28
N ALA A 19 -47.01 -20.95 29.96
CA ALA A 19 -45.94 -20.18 30.59
C ALA A 19 -44.71 -19.99 29.69
N LEU A 20 -44.06 -18.85 29.93
CA LEU A 20 -42.69 -18.48 29.61
C LEU A 20 -41.70 -19.31 30.45
N VAL A 21 -40.67 -19.90 29.85
CA VAL A 21 -39.38 -20.16 30.51
C VAL A 21 -38.26 -19.90 29.52
N ALA A 22 -37.53 -18.83 29.78
CA ALA A 22 -36.17 -18.64 29.32
C ALA A 22 -35.25 -19.65 30.03
N GLY A 23 -34.35 -20.27 29.29
CA GLY A 23 -33.28 -21.12 29.80
C GLY A 23 -31.96 -20.72 29.17
N LEU A 24 -31.38 -19.64 29.71
CA LEU A 24 -29.93 -19.42 29.71
C LEU A 24 -29.30 -20.56 30.50
N THR A 25 -28.37 -21.29 29.90
CA THR A 25 -27.34 -22.01 30.67
C THR A 25 -26.05 -21.24 30.52
N ALA A 26 -25.93 -20.23 31.38
CA ALA A 26 -24.66 -19.83 31.94
C ALA A 26 -24.30 -20.84 33.06
N CYS A 27 -23.17 -21.51 32.90
CA CYS A 27 -22.24 -21.95 33.94
C CYS A 27 -20.88 -21.82 33.24
N GLY A 28 -19.97 -20.92 33.59
CA GLY A 28 -19.73 -20.40 34.93
C GLY A 28 -19.01 -21.48 35.72
N ASP A 29 -17.75 -21.74 35.36
CA ASP A 29 -16.76 -22.19 36.33
C ASP A 29 -15.58 -21.23 36.27
N SER A 30 -15.27 -20.70 37.44
CA SER A 30 -14.25 -19.71 37.70
C SER A 30 -13.01 -20.45 38.17
N ASP A 31 -11.88 -20.25 37.51
CA ASP A 31 -10.59 -20.21 38.21
C ASP A 31 -9.58 -19.38 37.42
N THR A 32 -9.35 -18.18 37.97
CA THR A 32 -8.07 -17.47 38.13
C THR A 32 -6.93 -17.72 37.14
N GLY A 33 -6.57 -16.64 36.43
CA GLY A 33 -5.19 -16.20 36.29
C GLY A 33 -4.34 -16.88 35.22
N GLY A 34 -4.27 -16.25 34.04
CA GLY A 34 -3.28 -16.58 33.03
C GLY A 34 -3.24 -15.50 31.96
N MET A 35 -2.35 -14.52 32.14
CA MET A 35 -2.06 -13.47 31.16
C MET A 35 -1.37 -14.12 29.95
N GLY A 36 -2.18 -14.58 28.98
CA GLY A 36 -1.74 -15.20 27.75
C GLY A 36 -1.34 -14.15 26.72
N SER A 37 -0.05 -14.14 26.39
CA SER A 37 0.58 -13.32 25.37
C SER A 37 -0.18 -13.37 24.04
N SER A 38 -0.65 -12.22 23.58
CA SER A 38 -1.21 -12.00 22.25
C SER A 38 -0.12 -12.23 21.19
N SER A 39 -0.02 -13.45 20.68
CA SER A 39 0.54 -13.69 19.35
C SER A 39 -0.52 -13.28 18.33
N SER A 40 -0.39 -12.06 17.81
CA SER A 40 -1.16 -11.61 16.64
C SER A 40 -0.78 -12.48 15.45
N GLU A 41 -1.45 -13.61 15.31
CA GLU A 41 -1.57 -14.29 14.02
C GLU A 41 -2.51 -13.45 13.17
N THR A 42 -1.93 -12.61 12.32
CA THR A 42 -2.67 -11.92 11.27
C THR A 42 -3.29 -12.99 10.37
N SER A 43 -4.61 -13.17 10.48
CA SER A 43 -5.38 -13.97 9.53
C SER A 43 -5.23 -13.34 8.15
N THR A 44 -4.32 -13.86 7.34
CA THR A 44 -4.21 -13.51 5.92
C THR A 44 -5.45 -14.05 5.23
N ALA A 45 -6.48 -13.20 5.10
CA ALA A 45 -7.59 -13.47 4.18
C ALA A 45 -6.96 -13.81 2.82
N LYS A 46 -7.22 -15.02 2.31
CA LYS A 46 -6.65 -15.50 1.06
C LYS A 46 -7.08 -14.56 -0.07
N ARG A 47 -6.12 -13.77 -0.58
CA ARG A 47 -6.32 -12.78 -1.64
C ARG A 47 -6.98 -13.44 -2.85
N VAL A 48 -8.13 -12.93 -3.27
CA VAL A 48 -8.73 -13.31 -4.54
C VAL A 48 -8.05 -12.48 -5.62
N MET A 49 -7.19 -13.11 -6.41
CA MET A 49 -6.58 -12.44 -7.55
C MET A 49 -7.66 -12.02 -8.55
N PRO A 50 -7.57 -10.83 -9.16
CA PRO A 50 -8.44 -10.45 -10.26
C PRO A 50 -8.39 -11.48 -11.39
N THR A 51 -9.42 -11.53 -12.21
CA THR A 51 -9.53 -12.46 -13.34
C THR A 51 -9.92 -11.71 -14.61
N GLY A 52 -9.55 -12.24 -15.77
CA GLY A 52 -9.93 -11.66 -17.06
C GLY A 52 -8.86 -10.75 -17.66
N ALA A 53 -9.25 -10.01 -18.68
CA ALA A 53 -8.34 -9.12 -19.42
C ALA A 53 -7.94 -7.91 -18.58
N ALA A 54 -6.67 -7.53 -18.71
CA ALA A 54 -6.09 -6.35 -18.11
C ALA A 54 -5.00 -5.79 -19.02
N THR A 55 -4.58 -4.56 -18.71
CA THR A 55 -3.46 -3.87 -19.32
C THR A 55 -2.44 -3.61 -18.22
N GLY A 56 -1.16 -3.84 -18.54
CA GLY A 56 -0.04 -3.54 -17.66
C GLY A 56 0.91 -2.58 -18.32
N VAL A 57 1.82 -2.00 -17.54
CA VAL A 57 2.85 -1.06 -18.01
C VAL A 57 4.22 -1.64 -17.70
N LEU A 58 5.12 -1.66 -18.70
CA LEU A 58 6.55 -1.89 -18.48
C LEU A 58 7.18 -0.56 -18.04
N LEU A 59 7.68 -0.51 -16.80
CA LEU A 59 8.00 0.72 -16.10
C LEU A 59 9.47 0.78 -15.61
N ASP A 60 10.20 1.72 -16.20
CA ASP A 60 11.45 2.37 -15.74
C ASP A 60 11.25 3.88 -15.93
N SER A 61 10.91 4.28 -17.13
CA SER A 61 9.76 5.17 -17.41
C SER A 61 8.77 4.32 -18.22
N PRO A 62 7.63 4.83 -18.71
CA PRO A 62 6.87 4.08 -19.71
C PRO A 62 7.78 3.63 -20.87
N VAL A 63 8.02 2.31 -21.00
CA VAL A 63 8.96 1.76 -21.99
C VAL A 63 8.22 1.32 -23.25
N ALA A 64 8.39 2.07 -24.34
CA ALA A 64 7.84 1.73 -25.65
C ALA A 64 8.79 0.87 -26.47
N GLY A 65 8.26 0.12 -27.45
CA GLY A 65 9.08 -0.62 -28.43
C GLY A 65 9.50 -2.04 -28.01
N VAL A 66 9.08 -2.52 -26.83
CA VAL A 66 9.39 -3.87 -26.37
C VAL A 66 8.30 -4.85 -26.82
N THR A 67 8.69 -5.94 -27.47
CA THR A 67 7.76 -6.99 -27.88
C THR A 67 7.34 -7.82 -26.67
N TYR A 68 6.04 -8.13 -26.54
CA TYR A 68 5.53 -9.00 -25.49
C TYR A 68 4.69 -10.16 -26.07
N SER A 69 4.69 -11.29 -25.36
CA SER A 69 3.84 -12.45 -25.65
C SER A 69 3.36 -13.10 -24.35
N ALA A 70 2.04 -13.14 -24.15
CA ALA A 70 1.39 -13.76 -23.01
C ALA A 70 0.98 -15.22 -23.30
N SER A 71 0.91 -16.05 -22.26
CA SER A 71 0.49 -17.46 -22.36
C SER A 71 -0.92 -17.67 -22.94
N SER A 72 -1.81 -16.68 -22.80
CA SER A 72 -3.13 -16.67 -23.43
C SER A 72 -3.13 -16.43 -24.94
N GLY A 73 -1.97 -16.09 -25.52
CA GLY A 73 -1.80 -15.77 -26.94
C GLY A 73 -1.91 -14.28 -27.29
N LYS A 74 -2.17 -13.41 -26.30
CA LYS A 74 -2.02 -11.95 -26.48
C LYS A 74 -0.55 -11.62 -26.76
N LYS A 75 -0.31 -10.75 -27.72
CA LYS A 75 1.03 -10.35 -28.15
C LYS A 75 0.98 -8.98 -28.82
N GLY A 76 2.08 -8.26 -28.74
CA GLY A 76 2.18 -6.93 -29.33
C GLY A 76 3.54 -6.30 -29.04
N VAL A 77 3.59 -4.98 -29.18
CA VAL A 77 4.72 -4.14 -28.79
C VAL A 77 4.19 -3.13 -27.78
N THR A 78 4.95 -2.84 -26.73
CA THR A 78 4.58 -1.82 -25.74
C THR A 78 4.43 -0.46 -26.43
N ASN A 79 3.34 0.25 -26.13
CA ASN A 79 3.06 1.55 -26.73
C ASN A 79 3.84 2.67 -26.02
N VAL A 80 3.60 3.93 -26.42
CA VAL A 80 4.24 5.13 -25.82
C VAL A 80 3.96 5.30 -24.32
N ALA A 81 2.88 4.71 -23.81
CA ALA A 81 2.56 4.65 -22.38
C ALA A 81 3.10 3.37 -21.71
N GLY A 82 3.98 2.62 -22.39
CA GLY A 82 4.57 1.37 -21.91
C GLY A 82 3.58 0.21 -21.83
N GLU A 83 2.37 0.37 -22.37
CA GLU A 83 1.26 -0.54 -22.11
C GLU A 83 1.38 -1.86 -22.89
N PHE A 84 1.04 -2.97 -22.25
CA PHE A 84 0.90 -4.29 -22.84
C PHE A 84 -0.38 -4.98 -22.36
N ASP A 85 -0.98 -5.82 -23.21
CA ASP A 85 -2.21 -6.54 -22.88
C ASP A 85 -1.91 -7.94 -22.34
N PHE A 86 -2.58 -8.30 -21.24
CA PHE A 86 -2.50 -9.63 -20.65
C PHE A 86 -3.86 -10.07 -20.10
N ASN A 87 -3.98 -11.32 -19.66
CA ASN A 87 -5.06 -11.75 -18.78
C ASN A 87 -4.44 -12.13 -17.43
N TYR A 88 -5.12 -11.82 -16.32
CA TYR A 88 -4.63 -12.26 -15.01
C TYR A 88 -4.42 -13.78 -14.98
N GLY A 89 -3.26 -14.21 -14.47
CA GLY A 89 -2.77 -15.59 -14.53
C GLY A 89 -1.89 -15.89 -15.75
N ASP A 90 -1.73 -14.95 -16.68
CA ASP A 90 -0.76 -15.10 -17.76
C ASP A 90 0.68 -15.04 -17.25
N THR A 91 1.55 -15.82 -17.91
CA THR A 91 2.98 -15.53 -17.95
C THR A 91 3.26 -14.71 -19.21
N VAL A 92 3.92 -13.57 -19.06
CA VAL A 92 4.26 -12.63 -20.14
C VAL A 92 5.77 -12.68 -20.38
N GLU A 93 6.18 -12.97 -21.61
CA GLU A 93 7.57 -12.90 -22.06
C GLU A 93 7.81 -11.55 -22.76
N PHE A 94 8.84 -10.81 -22.32
CA PHE A 94 9.28 -9.57 -22.94
C PHE A 94 10.57 -9.78 -23.73
N LYS A 95 10.63 -9.21 -24.94
CA LYS A 95 11.77 -9.29 -25.86
C LYS A 95 12.08 -7.95 -26.51
N LEU A 96 13.36 -7.73 -26.76
CA LEU A 96 13.85 -6.63 -27.56
C LEU A 96 14.72 -7.18 -28.68
N GLY A 97 14.25 -7.07 -29.92
CA GLY A 97 14.85 -7.78 -31.05
C GLY A 97 14.90 -9.29 -30.81
N GLU A 98 16.09 -9.86 -30.84
CA GLU A 98 16.29 -11.29 -30.55
C GLU A 98 16.48 -11.60 -29.06
N LEU A 99 16.72 -10.58 -28.21
CA LEU A 99 17.06 -10.73 -26.80
C LEU A 99 15.81 -10.90 -25.94
N THR A 100 15.79 -11.94 -25.11
CA THR A 100 14.78 -12.07 -24.04
C THR A 100 15.16 -11.21 -22.84
N LEU A 101 14.30 -10.24 -22.52
CA LEU A 101 14.45 -9.38 -21.36
C LEU A 101 14.01 -10.09 -20.08
N GLY A 102 12.94 -10.89 -20.14
CA GLY A 102 12.50 -11.69 -19.00
C GLY A 102 11.12 -12.32 -19.20
N LYS A 103 10.71 -13.15 -18.25
CA LYS A 103 9.38 -13.77 -18.17
C LYS A 103 8.81 -13.57 -16.78
N VAL A 104 7.62 -12.97 -16.70
CA VAL A 104 6.99 -12.61 -15.42
C VAL A 104 5.52 -12.97 -15.43
N GLN A 105 4.90 -13.03 -14.25
CA GLN A 105 3.44 -13.06 -14.16
C GLN A 105 2.89 -11.72 -14.65
N GLY A 106 1.78 -11.74 -15.40
CA GLY A 106 1.13 -10.52 -15.87
C GLY A 106 0.55 -9.74 -14.70
N THR A 107 1.03 -8.52 -14.52
CA THR A 107 0.62 -7.56 -13.48
C THR A 107 0.42 -6.17 -14.10
N PRO A 108 -0.36 -5.27 -13.47
CA PRO A 108 -0.53 -3.90 -13.95
C PRO A 108 0.77 -3.10 -14.04
N ILE A 109 1.76 -3.40 -13.22
CA ILE A 109 3.11 -2.82 -13.31
C ILE A 109 4.12 -3.96 -13.36
N VAL A 110 5.01 -3.91 -14.36
CA VAL A 110 6.19 -4.76 -14.50
C VAL A 110 7.39 -3.83 -14.60
N THR A 111 8.41 -4.07 -13.79
CA THR A 111 9.65 -3.26 -13.77
C THR A 111 10.86 -4.09 -14.18
N PRO A 112 12.01 -3.46 -14.50
CA PRO A 112 13.27 -4.16 -14.64
C PRO A 112 13.64 -5.07 -13.46
N ILE A 113 13.20 -4.75 -12.23
CA ILE A 113 13.38 -5.63 -11.06
C ILE A 113 12.73 -7.00 -11.29
N ASP A 114 11.52 -7.02 -11.84
CA ASP A 114 10.78 -8.26 -12.09
C ASP A 114 11.42 -9.10 -13.22
N LEU A 115 12.03 -8.42 -14.21
CA LEU A 115 12.70 -9.05 -15.36
C LEU A 115 14.13 -9.54 -15.05
N ALA A 116 14.72 -9.06 -13.96
CA ALA A 116 16.11 -9.34 -13.60
C ALA A 116 16.34 -10.73 -12.97
N GLU A 117 15.30 -11.51 -12.71
CA GLU A 117 15.40 -12.87 -12.16
C GLU A 117 16.24 -12.95 -10.85
N ASN A 118 16.16 -11.91 -10.01
CA ASN A 118 16.97 -11.73 -8.80
C ASN A 118 18.50 -11.60 -9.03
N ASP A 119 18.95 -11.26 -10.23
CA ASP A 119 20.35 -10.96 -10.54
C ASP A 119 20.57 -9.43 -10.61
N GLU A 120 21.39 -8.90 -9.70
CA GLU A 120 21.68 -7.47 -9.61
C GLU A 120 22.40 -6.93 -10.85
N LYS A 121 23.30 -7.70 -11.46
CA LYS A 121 24.00 -7.26 -12.69
C LYS A 121 23.04 -7.21 -13.85
N ARG A 122 22.16 -8.21 -13.94
CA ARG A 122 21.08 -8.23 -14.93
C ARG A 122 20.16 -7.04 -14.79
N LEU A 123 19.78 -6.68 -13.56
CA LEU A 123 18.96 -5.50 -13.29
C LEU A 123 19.62 -4.23 -13.84
N ILE A 124 20.85 -3.94 -13.45
CA ILE A 124 21.55 -2.73 -13.92
C ILE A 124 21.76 -2.75 -15.44
N ASN A 125 22.11 -3.90 -16.03
CA ASN A 125 22.30 -3.99 -17.47
C ASN A 125 21.00 -3.89 -18.27
N LEU A 126 19.86 -4.29 -17.71
CA LEU A 126 18.55 -4.00 -18.29
C LEU A 126 18.29 -2.50 -18.33
N LEU A 127 18.56 -1.79 -17.23
CA LEU A 127 18.42 -0.33 -17.17
C LEU A 127 19.34 0.38 -18.16
N ILE A 128 20.63 0.01 -18.19
CA ILE A 128 21.61 0.53 -19.17
C ILE A 128 21.11 0.31 -20.59
N LEU A 129 20.65 -0.90 -20.93
CA LEU A 129 20.20 -1.22 -22.27
C LEU A 129 18.96 -0.39 -22.67
N LEU A 130 17.94 -0.34 -21.82
CA LEU A 130 16.68 0.33 -22.13
C LEU A 130 16.87 1.84 -22.27
N GLN A 131 17.54 2.48 -21.31
CA GLN A 131 17.74 3.94 -21.31
C GLN A 131 18.79 4.40 -22.34
N SER A 132 19.72 3.53 -22.75
CA SER A 132 20.66 3.86 -23.83
C SER A 132 20.03 3.76 -25.21
N LEU A 133 18.96 2.97 -25.37
CA LEU A 133 18.25 2.81 -26.65
C LEU A 133 17.08 3.79 -26.82
N ASP A 134 16.85 4.62 -25.81
CA ASP A 134 15.91 5.72 -25.88
C ASP A 134 16.29 6.68 -27.02
N GLU A 135 15.33 7.11 -27.82
CA GLU A 135 15.60 7.83 -29.08
C GLU A 135 16.29 9.19 -28.86
N ASP A 136 15.90 9.91 -27.81
CA ASP A 136 16.43 11.23 -27.47
C ASP A 136 17.41 11.21 -26.28
N GLY A 137 17.54 10.05 -25.63
CA GLY A 137 18.37 9.86 -24.45
C GLY A 137 17.84 10.56 -23.20
N ASP A 138 16.56 10.94 -23.15
CA ASP A 138 15.91 11.56 -22.00
C ASP A 138 14.78 10.68 -21.44
N ALA A 139 15.18 9.71 -20.61
CA ALA A 139 14.26 8.79 -19.97
C ALA A 139 13.21 9.47 -19.07
N THR A 140 13.33 10.77 -18.75
CA THR A 140 12.34 11.49 -17.93
C THR A 140 11.02 11.74 -18.66
N ASN A 141 11.02 11.69 -19.99
CA ASN A 141 9.85 11.93 -20.83
C ASN A 141 9.18 10.65 -21.38
N GLY A 142 9.68 9.47 -20.97
CA GLY A 142 9.36 8.17 -21.55
C GLY A 142 10.65 7.49 -22.00
N ILE A 143 10.60 6.19 -22.31
CA ILE A 143 11.70 5.50 -22.99
C ILE A 143 11.17 5.01 -24.32
N ASN A 144 11.54 5.67 -25.41
CA ASN A 144 11.06 5.35 -26.75
C ASN A 144 12.10 4.57 -27.55
N ILE A 145 11.94 3.25 -27.60
CA ILE A 145 12.83 2.40 -28.41
C ILE A 145 12.24 2.24 -29.81
N THR A 146 12.93 2.80 -30.81
CA THR A 146 12.51 2.73 -32.21
C THR A 146 12.54 1.29 -32.75
N ASN A 147 11.84 1.02 -33.86
CA ASN A 147 11.87 -0.30 -34.49
C ASN A 147 13.29 -0.66 -34.97
N GLU A 148 14.03 0.34 -35.46
CA GLU A 148 15.43 0.24 -35.87
C GLU A 148 16.32 -0.13 -34.69
N ALA A 149 16.16 0.56 -33.54
CA ALA A 149 16.89 0.25 -32.32
C ALA A 149 16.58 -1.16 -31.80
N ALA A 150 15.29 -1.53 -31.74
CA ALA A 150 14.87 -2.87 -31.33
C ALA A 150 15.44 -3.95 -32.26
N ALA A 151 15.44 -3.73 -33.58
CA ALA A 151 15.97 -4.69 -34.56
C ALA A 151 17.50 -4.85 -34.50
N ALA A 152 18.23 -3.83 -34.04
CA ALA A 152 19.67 -3.90 -33.84
C ALA A 152 20.07 -4.80 -32.64
N VAL A 153 19.16 -5.03 -31.69
CA VAL A 153 19.43 -5.86 -30.50
C VAL A 153 19.43 -7.36 -30.85
N THR A 154 20.60 -7.98 -30.70
CA THR A 154 20.81 -9.42 -30.96
C THR A 154 21.15 -10.19 -29.68
N ASN A 155 21.20 -11.53 -29.78
CA ASN A 155 21.63 -12.41 -28.69
C ASN A 155 23.12 -12.29 -28.30
N ALA A 156 23.88 -11.42 -28.98
CA ALA A 156 25.25 -11.09 -28.59
C ALA A 156 25.30 -10.36 -27.24
N ILE A 157 24.27 -9.57 -26.91
CA ILE A 157 24.15 -8.86 -25.64
C ILE A 157 24.12 -9.83 -24.46
N LYS A 158 24.97 -9.59 -23.47
CA LYS A 158 25.08 -10.38 -22.23
C LYS A 158 24.75 -9.50 -21.03
N LEU A 159 23.51 -9.63 -20.56
CA LEU A 159 23.01 -8.86 -19.40
C LEU A 159 23.64 -9.27 -18.06
N ASN A 160 24.42 -10.34 -17.99
CA ASN A 160 25.03 -10.79 -16.72
C ASN A 160 26.50 -10.34 -16.56
N ASN A 161 26.99 -9.52 -17.50
CA ASN A 161 28.34 -8.94 -17.41
C ASN A 161 28.44 -7.92 -16.28
N GLU A 162 29.67 -7.58 -15.88
CA GLU A 162 29.88 -6.45 -14.95
C GLU A 162 29.29 -5.16 -15.54
N PRO A 163 28.47 -4.39 -14.80
CA PRO A 163 27.74 -3.25 -15.36
C PRO A 163 28.60 -2.19 -16.03
N GLU A 164 29.71 -1.80 -15.41
CA GLU A 164 30.66 -0.86 -15.99
C GLU A 164 31.27 -1.37 -17.30
N ALA A 165 31.55 -2.67 -17.37
CA ALA A 165 32.07 -3.29 -18.58
C ALA A 165 30.99 -3.40 -19.67
N PHE A 166 29.74 -3.59 -19.28
CA PHE A 166 28.60 -3.66 -20.19
C PHE A 166 28.30 -2.30 -20.83
N ALA A 167 28.23 -1.22 -20.03
CA ALA A 167 28.03 0.14 -20.51
C ALA A 167 29.10 0.58 -21.53
N ASN A 168 30.35 0.10 -21.33
CA ASN A 168 31.49 0.40 -22.21
C ASN A 168 31.74 -0.67 -23.29
N SER A 169 30.84 -1.63 -23.46
CA SER A 169 31.05 -2.75 -24.39
C SER A 169 30.96 -2.32 -25.85
N SER A 170 31.79 -2.94 -26.70
CA SER A 170 31.75 -2.74 -28.15
C SER A 170 30.42 -3.19 -28.76
N GLU A 171 29.78 -4.18 -28.16
CA GLU A 171 28.50 -4.74 -28.57
C GLU A 171 27.38 -3.71 -28.39
N LEU A 172 27.31 -3.04 -27.22
CA LEU A 172 26.33 -1.98 -26.98
C LEU A 172 26.59 -0.79 -27.92
N GLN A 173 27.83 -0.35 -28.06
CA GLN A 173 28.19 0.75 -28.98
C GLN A 173 27.79 0.44 -30.43
N SER A 174 28.05 -0.78 -30.91
CA SER A 174 27.66 -1.20 -32.26
C SER A 174 26.14 -1.21 -32.46
N ILE A 175 25.37 -1.53 -31.41
CA ILE A 175 23.90 -1.47 -31.46
C ILE A 175 23.43 -0.02 -31.57
N LEU A 176 23.97 0.89 -30.75
CA LEU A 176 23.62 2.31 -30.79
C LEU A 176 23.93 2.92 -32.17
N GLU A 177 25.10 2.62 -32.74
CA GLU A 177 25.47 3.05 -34.09
C GLU A 177 24.53 2.49 -35.16
N ALA A 178 24.19 1.19 -35.09
CA ALA A 178 23.28 0.56 -36.04
C ALA A 178 21.83 1.06 -35.91
N ALA A 179 21.44 1.47 -34.70
CA ALA A 179 20.15 2.06 -34.37
C ALA A 179 20.04 3.53 -34.78
N GLY A 180 21.16 4.19 -35.09
CA GLY A 180 21.20 5.63 -35.39
C GLY A 180 21.06 6.52 -34.15
N ILE A 181 21.38 6.00 -32.96
CA ILE A 181 21.35 6.76 -31.71
C ILE A 181 22.58 7.69 -31.67
N GLU A 182 22.33 8.99 -31.51
CA GLU A 182 23.37 10.02 -31.58
C GLU A 182 24.03 10.35 -30.22
N HIS A 183 23.44 9.91 -29.11
CA HIS A 183 24.00 10.08 -27.78
C HIS A 183 24.81 8.86 -27.33
N ALA A 184 25.64 9.06 -26.29
CA ALA A 184 26.41 7.98 -25.69
C ALA A 184 25.51 6.97 -24.95
N ALA A 185 26.02 5.76 -24.75
CA ALA A 185 25.44 4.81 -23.80
C ALA A 185 25.37 5.41 -22.40
N LYS A 186 24.31 5.10 -21.66
CA LYS A 186 24.10 5.55 -20.29
C LYS A 186 25.05 4.85 -19.32
N THR A 187 25.54 5.58 -18.33
CA THR A 187 26.37 5.01 -17.26
C THR A 187 25.52 4.33 -16.18
N VAL A 188 26.18 3.57 -15.29
CA VAL A 188 25.52 2.95 -14.15
C VAL A 188 24.85 4.00 -13.25
N GLU A 189 25.52 5.13 -13.03
CA GLU A 189 25.01 6.23 -12.22
C GLU A 189 23.76 6.86 -12.84
N GLU A 190 23.80 7.21 -14.14
CA GLU A 190 22.69 7.86 -14.83
C GLU A 190 21.41 7.01 -14.76
N VAL A 191 21.53 5.72 -15.06
CA VAL A 191 20.36 4.83 -15.05
C VAL A 191 19.86 4.54 -13.64
N SER A 192 20.76 4.52 -12.65
CA SER A 192 20.39 4.33 -11.25
C SER A 192 19.65 5.54 -10.69
N GLU A 193 20.11 6.76 -11.00
CA GLU A 193 19.46 8.00 -10.59
C GLU A 193 18.04 8.08 -11.16
N HIS A 194 17.88 7.82 -12.45
CA HIS A 194 16.57 7.82 -13.10
C HIS A 194 15.64 6.73 -12.52
N PHE A 195 16.13 5.50 -12.37
CA PHE A 195 15.31 4.39 -11.88
C PHE A 195 14.84 4.61 -10.42
N MET A 196 15.66 5.25 -9.59
CA MET A 196 15.25 5.64 -8.23
C MET A 196 14.09 6.63 -8.21
N VAL A 197 14.07 7.62 -9.13
CA VAL A 197 12.94 8.56 -9.27
C VAL A 197 11.68 7.82 -9.73
N SER A 198 11.82 6.90 -10.68
CA SER A 198 10.73 6.04 -11.14
C SER A 198 10.16 5.18 -10.02
N GLY A 199 11.03 4.60 -9.18
CA GLY A 199 10.63 3.79 -8.04
C GLY A 199 9.66 4.51 -7.11
N VAL A 200 9.93 5.78 -6.76
CA VAL A 200 9.02 6.60 -5.96
C VAL A 200 7.76 6.94 -6.74
N THR A 201 7.89 7.31 -8.01
CA THR A 201 6.76 7.65 -8.88
C THR A 201 5.78 6.49 -9.02
N SER A 202 6.26 5.24 -9.08
CA SER A 202 5.42 4.04 -9.14
C SER A 202 4.49 3.89 -7.92
N LEU A 203 4.87 4.43 -6.76
CA LEU A 203 4.02 4.42 -5.57
C LEU A 203 2.82 5.37 -5.69
N SER A 204 2.84 6.34 -6.62
CA SER A 204 1.69 7.20 -6.91
C SER A 204 0.60 6.49 -7.72
N ALA A 205 0.87 5.29 -8.25
CA ALA A 205 -0.06 4.57 -9.10
C ALA A 205 -1.39 4.25 -8.42
N GLN A 206 -1.40 4.11 -7.08
CA GLN A 206 -2.58 3.82 -6.28
C GLN A 206 -2.42 4.42 -4.87
N ILE A 207 -3.52 4.50 -4.12
CA ILE A 207 -3.46 4.70 -2.66
C ILE A 207 -3.32 3.32 -2.01
N TRP A 208 -2.24 3.14 -1.25
CA TRP A 208 -1.89 1.84 -0.66
C TRP A 208 -2.41 1.74 0.76
N VAL A 209 -3.08 0.63 1.08
CA VAL A 209 -3.69 0.41 2.39
C VAL A 209 -3.38 -0.96 2.95
N ASN A 210 -3.15 -1.02 4.26
CA ASN A 210 -3.12 -2.25 5.04
C ASN A 210 -3.94 -2.00 6.30
N TYR A 211 -5.03 -2.74 6.49
CA TYR A 211 -5.96 -2.48 7.59
C TYR A 211 -6.63 -3.75 8.11
N SER A 212 -7.17 -3.64 9.32
CA SER A 212 -7.91 -4.67 10.03
C SER A 212 -9.03 -4.03 10.86
N ASP A 213 -9.64 -4.82 11.76
CA ASP A 213 -10.59 -4.32 12.75
C ASP A 213 -9.91 -3.60 13.92
N SER A 214 -8.59 -3.47 13.94
CA SER A 214 -7.88 -2.73 15.00
C SER A 214 -6.73 -1.88 14.51
N THR A 215 -6.33 -1.97 13.24
CA THR A 215 -5.22 -1.18 12.69
C THR A 215 -5.54 -0.68 11.29
N ALA A 216 -4.88 0.39 10.87
CA ALA A 216 -4.88 0.86 9.49
C ALA A 216 -3.59 1.61 9.17
N THR A 217 -3.06 1.43 7.97
CA THR A 217 -2.02 2.26 7.38
C THR A 217 -2.48 2.63 5.98
N VAL A 218 -2.36 3.91 5.63
CA VAL A 218 -2.71 4.47 4.33
C VAL A 218 -1.52 5.28 3.84
N LEU A 219 -1.09 5.07 2.60
CA LEU A 219 -0.06 5.87 1.93
C LEU A 219 -0.62 6.41 0.61
N ARG A 220 -0.55 7.73 0.43
CA ARG A 220 -0.81 8.42 -0.83
C ARG A 220 0.45 9.19 -1.23
N VAL A 221 0.89 9.02 -2.48
CA VAL A 221 2.05 9.71 -3.05
C VAL A 221 1.57 10.56 -4.23
N ALA A 222 2.13 11.75 -4.41
CA ALA A 222 1.82 12.65 -5.52
C ALA A 222 2.18 12.03 -6.87
N ALA A 223 1.29 12.19 -7.84
CA ALA A 223 1.49 11.73 -9.22
C ALA A 223 2.24 12.74 -10.10
N ASP A 224 2.59 13.92 -9.57
CA ASP A 224 3.27 15.00 -10.30
C ASP A 224 4.80 14.86 -10.31
N GLY A 225 5.33 13.76 -9.77
CA GLY A 225 6.76 13.50 -9.67
C GLY A 225 7.47 14.26 -8.54
N SER A 226 6.76 15.05 -7.73
CA SER A 226 7.34 15.76 -6.59
C SER A 226 7.84 14.83 -5.47
N GLY A 227 7.29 13.61 -5.41
CA GLY A 227 7.50 12.67 -4.31
C GLY A 227 6.79 13.09 -3.01
N GLU A 228 5.97 14.14 -3.02
CA GLU A 228 5.18 14.52 -1.85
C GLU A 228 4.28 13.35 -1.45
N TYR A 229 4.24 13.00 -0.16
CA TYR A 229 3.43 11.90 0.34
C TYR A 229 2.72 12.27 1.63
N LEU A 230 1.57 11.63 1.84
CA LEU A 230 0.83 11.63 3.08
C LEU A 230 0.62 10.18 3.52
N GLN A 231 1.01 9.90 4.75
CA GLN A 231 0.77 8.61 5.40
C GLN A 231 -0.03 8.79 6.68
N GLY A 232 -1.12 8.04 6.82
CA GLY A 232 -1.85 7.92 8.08
C GLY A 232 -1.68 6.54 8.67
N GLN A 233 -1.44 6.45 9.98
CA GLN A 233 -1.31 5.19 10.68
C GLN A 233 -2.13 5.15 11.97
N ALA A 234 -2.92 4.10 12.11
CA ALA A 234 -3.67 3.72 13.30
C ALA A 234 -3.13 2.39 13.80
N THR A 235 -2.33 2.43 14.87
CA THR A 235 -1.67 1.27 15.47
C THR A 235 -1.53 1.46 16.98
N PRO A 236 -1.47 0.39 17.80
CA PRO A 236 -1.05 0.51 19.18
C PRO A 236 0.38 1.05 19.28
N ASP A 237 0.68 1.70 20.40
CA ASP A 237 2.05 2.04 20.77
C ASP A 237 2.90 0.77 20.82
N ASP A 238 4.03 0.77 20.12
CA ASP A 238 5.02 -0.30 20.14
C ASP A 238 6.38 0.26 20.54
N SER A 239 7.05 -0.42 21.47
CA SER A 239 8.40 -0.09 21.94
C SER A 239 9.48 -1.02 21.36
N CYS A 240 9.09 -1.94 20.47
CA CYS A 240 9.93 -2.94 19.86
C CYS A 240 10.19 -2.64 18.38
N ASP A 241 11.45 -2.71 17.97
CA ASP A 241 11.86 -2.55 16.56
C ASP A 241 11.40 -3.73 15.69
N GLU A 242 11.75 -3.69 14.40
CA GLU A 242 11.42 -4.72 13.42
C GLU A 242 11.95 -6.12 13.80
N ASN A 243 13.06 -6.19 14.56
CA ASN A 243 13.64 -7.42 15.08
C ASN A 243 13.08 -7.80 16.46
N ARG A 244 12.03 -7.11 16.91
CA ARG A 244 11.39 -7.26 18.22
C ARG A 244 12.33 -6.98 19.40
N VAL A 245 13.36 -6.15 19.19
CA VAL A 245 14.20 -5.64 20.28
C VAL A 245 13.44 -4.49 20.95
N CYS A 246 12.93 -4.75 22.16
CA CYS A 246 12.08 -3.81 22.88
C CYS A 246 12.88 -2.91 23.83
N GLY A 247 12.64 -1.60 23.74
CA GLY A 247 13.17 -0.59 24.64
C GLY A 247 12.13 -0.09 25.65
N GLY A 248 12.57 0.82 26.53
CA GLY A 248 11.69 1.51 27.48
C GLY A 248 10.97 2.74 26.92
N ARG A 249 11.09 3.01 25.61
CA ARG A 249 10.47 4.15 24.93
C ARG A 249 9.61 3.63 23.78
N THR A 250 8.44 4.24 23.58
CA THR A 250 7.63 4.03 22.38
C THR A 250 8.42 4.46 21.15
N ILE A 251 8.42 3.61 20.13
CA ILE A 251 9.09 3.86 18.85
C ILE A 251 8.12 3.94 17.67
N PHE A 252 6.95 3.31 17.78
CA PHE A 252 5.85 3.41 16.82
C PHE A 252 4.58 3.79 17.56
N GLN A 253 3.76 4.68 17.01
CA GLN A 253 2.45 5.04 17.55
C GLN A 253 1.51 5.47 16.41
N ALA A 254 0.21 5.55 16.70
CA ALA A 254 -0.75 6.13 15.76
C ALA A 254 -0.41 7.61 15.47
N GLY A 255 -0.59 8.05 14.23
CA GLY A 255 -0.25 9.39 13.81
C GLY A 255 -0.24 9.56 12.30
N VAL A 256 0.31 10.70 11.88
CA VAL A 256 0.42 11.12 10.48
C VAL A 256 1.88 11.45 10.18
N GLU A 257 2.26 11.18 8.94
CA GLU A 257 3.55 11.53 8.38
C GLU A 257 3.31 12.23 7.04
N HIS A 258 3.97 13.36 6.81
CA HIS A 258 3.89 14.11 5.56
C HIS A 258 5.26 14.68 5.21
N GLY A 259 5.68 14.51 3.96
CA GLY A 259 6.99 14.97 3.50
C GLY A 259 7.24 14.65 2.05
N VAL A 260 8.52 14.60 1.68
CA VAL A 260 8.96 14.22 0.32
C VAL A 260 9.69 12.89 0.39
N ALA A 261 9.22 11.91 -0.36
CA ALA A 261 9.82 10.59 -0.48
C ALA A 261 10.91 10.57 -1.55
N LYS A 262 12.02 9.90 -1.28
CA LYS A 262 13.15 9.69 -2.20
C LYS A 262 13.66 8.27 -2.09
N ALA A 263 13.92 7.61 -3.22
CA ALA A 263 14.70 6.38 -3.23
C ALA A 263 16.20 6.72 -3.19
N ILE A 264 16.96 6.00 -2.37
CA ILE A 264 18.41 6.25 -2.18
C ILE A 264 19.29 5.04 -2.56
N GLU A 265 18.68 3.88 -2.70
CA GLU A 265 19.30 2.64 -3.18
C GLU A 265 18.19 1.72 -3.68
N PHE A 266 18.54 0.76 -4.53
CA PHE A 266 17.66 -0.33 -4.90
C PHE A 266 18.44 -1.62 -5.04
N ASP A 267 17.72 -2.73 -4.92
CA ASP A 267 18.20 -4.07 -5.25
C ASP A 267 17.04 -4.85 -5.89
N THR A 268 17.23 -6.14 -6.10
CA THR A 268 16.23 -7.02 -6.74
C THR A 268 14.96 -7.24 -5.91
N ARG A 269 14.87 -6.73 -4.67
CA ARG A 269 13.67 -6.74 -3.83
C ARG A 269 12.86 -5.45 -3.92
N GLY A 270 13.43 -4.36 -4.44
CA GLY A 270 12.78 -3.04 -4.52
C GLY A 270 13.71 -1.87 -4.24
N PHE A 271 13.12 -0.74 -3.86
CA PHE A 271 13.80 0.51 -3.54
C PHE A 271 13.82 0.76 -2.03
N LYS A 272 14.94 1.26 -1.50
CA LYS A 272 14.92 1.88 -0.17
C LYS A 272 14.44 3.31 -0.33
N VAL A 273 13.21 3.54 0.10
CA VAL A 273 12.57 4.85 0.09
C VAL A 273 12.69 5.47 1.47
N ILE A 274 13.24 6.69 1.54
CA ILE A 274 13.30 7.53 2.73
C ILE A 274 12.35 8.72 2.58
N GLY A 275 11.75 9.14 3.68
CA GLY A 275 10.89 10.32 3.77
C GLY A 275 11.61 11.48 4.45
N GLU A 276 11.77 12.60 3.75
CA GLU A 276 12.16 13.87 4.36
C GLU A 276 10.90 14.55 4.91
N THR A 277 10.60 14.30 6.19
CA THR A 277 9.34 14.71 6.82
C THR A 277 9.28 16.18 7.16
N SER A 278 8.14 16.80 6.83
CA SER A 278 7.71 18.10 7.35
C SER A 278 6.80 17.97 8.57
N ILE A 279 6.03 16.87 8.64
CA ILE A 279 5.20 16.48 9.77
C ILE A 279 5.48 15.01 10.05
N ASP A 280 5.73 14.66 11.30
CA ASP A 280 5.88 13.29 11.78
C ASP A 280 5.34 13.22 13.21
N THR A 281 4.20 12.55 13.37
CA THR A 281 3.58 12.31 14.69
C THR A 281 3.55 10.83 15.06
N ASN A 282 3.99 9.93 14.18
CA ASN A 282 4.00 8.48 14.35
C ASN A 282 5.42 7.91 14.64
N LEU A 283 6.40 8.79 14.86
CA LEU A 283 7.76 8.49 15.33
C LEU A 283 8.65 7.82 14.27
N LYS A 284 8.79 6.50 14.30
CA LYS A 284 9.59 5.75 13.30
C LYS A 284 8.73 5.09 12.22
N ALA A 285 7.41 5.21 12.33
CA ALA A 285 6.52 4.55 11.42
C ALA A 285 6.51 5.24 10.05
N GLY A 286 6.45 4.44 8.99
CA GLY A 286 6.35 4.92 7.62
C GLY A 286 7.68 5.06 6.91
N LEU A 287 7.86 6.21 6.25
CA LEU A 287 8.99 6.44 5.35
C LEU A 287 10.16 7.19 6.01
N SER A 288 9.96 7.84 7.15
CA SER A 288 10.96 8.68 7.83
C SER A 288 12.13 7.90 8.43
N ASP A 289 11.88 6.66 8.86
CA ASP A 289 12.89 5.77 9.47
C ASP A 289 12.79 4.36 8.86
N PRO A 290 13.10 4.19 7.56
CA PRO A 290 13.06 2.87 6.96
C PRO A 290 14.25 2.06 7.51
N GLY A 291 13.96 0.86 8.00
CA GLY A 291 14.99 -0.09 8.42
C GLY A 291 16.06 -0.31 7.33
N PRO A 292 17.30 -0.66 7.70
CA PRO A 292 18.44 -0.67 6.77
C PRO A 292 18.24 -1.60 5.57
N THR A 293 17.45 -2.66 5.75
CA THR A 293 17.18 -3.70 4.76
C THR A 293 15.82 -3.57 4.09
N ARG A 294 15.01 -2.57 4.46
CA ARG A 294 13.68 -2.37 3.91
C ARG A 294 13.76 -1.99 2.44
N ARG A 295 12.93 -2.64 1.64
CA ARG A 295 12.69 -2.36 0.23
C ARG A 295 11.20 -2.25 -0.04
N ILE A 296 10.85 -1.33 -0.91
CA ILE A 296 9.48 -1.08 -1.35
C ILE A 296 9.45 -1.22 -2.87
N ARG A 297 8.46 -1.94 -3.38
CA ARG A 297 8.13 -1.98 -4.80
C ARG A 297 6.62 -2.17 -4.96
N THR A 298 6.11 -2.03 -6.17
CA THR A 298 4.70 -2.30 -6.47
C THR A 298 4.56 -3.09 -7.76
N ASP A 299 3.60 -4.02 -7.78
CA ASP A 299 3.14 -4.70 -8.99
C ASP A 299 1.88 -4.04 -9.57
N GLY A 300 1.45 -2.92 -8.99
CA GLY A 300 0.21 -2.20 -9.32
C GLY A 300 -1.05 -2.81 -8.69
N LEU A 301 -0.97 -3.98 -8.08
CA LEU A 301 -2.04 -4.56 -7.27
C LEU A 301 -1.75 -4.39 -5.77
N ASP A 302 -0.50 -4.63 -5.35
CA ASP A 302 0.01 -4.36 -4.02
C ASP A 302 1.29 -3.54 -4.08
N MET A 303 1.48 -2.65 -3.09
CA MET A 303 2.78 -2.22 -2.64
C MET A 303 3.32 -3.26 -1.65
N ILE A 304 4.58 -3.65 -1.83
CA ILE A 304 5.23 -4.73 -1.11
C ILE A 304 6.41 -4.15 -0.34
N HIS A 305 6.36 -4.24 0.98
CA HIS A 305 7.50 -4.00 1.85
C HIS A 305 8.24 -5.32 2.09
N SER A 306 9.45 -5.45 1.58
CA SER A 306 10.35 -6.56 1.89
C SER A 306 11.39 -6.10 2.90
N ASP A 307 11.50 -6.80 4.02
CA ASP A 307 12.53 -6.57 5.02
C ASP A 307 13.30 -7.86 5.33
N ILE A 308 14.55 -7.74 5.76
CA ILE A 308 15.35 -8.89 6.23
C ILE A 308 15.33 -8.84 7.75
N VAL A 309 14.59 -9.77 8.37
CA VAL A 309 14.38 -9.81 9.82
C VAL A 309 15.05 -11.03 10.43
N THR A 310 15.37 -10.92 11.72
CA THR A 310 15.85 -12.05 12.51
C THR A 310 14.70 -13.02 12.80
N VAL A 311 14.89 -14.30 12.48
CA VAL A 311 13.94 -15.35 12.84
C VAL A 311 13.86 -15.43 14.36
N GLN A 312 12.65 -15.23 14.90
CA GLN A 312 12.42 -15.29 16.33
C GLN A 312 12.49 -16.75 16.78
N ARG A 313 13.29 -17.04 17.83
CA ARG A 313 13.31 -18.37 18.43
C ARG A 313 11.92 -18.71 18.97
N GLU A 314 11.46 -19.94 18.71
CA GLU A 314 10.30 -20.48 19.41
C GLU A 314 10.58 -20.40 20.92
N ARG A 315 9.76 -19.64 21.65
CA ARG A 315 9.79 -19.70 23.12
C ARG A 315 9.36 -21.10 23.51
N GLU A 316 10.22 -21.84 24.22
CA GLU A 316 9.78 -23.03 24.95
C GLU A 316 8.55 -22.64 25.78
N GLN A 317 7.38 -23.19 25.45
CA GLN A 317 6.19 -22.99 26.27
C GLN A 317 6.51 -23.53 27.67
N LYS A 318 6.40 -22.66 28.69
CA LYS A 318 6.57 -23.09 30.07
C LYS A 318 5.52 -24.17 30.35
N SER A 319 5.97 -25.35 30.75
CA SER A 319 5.08 -26.36 31.32
C SER A 319 4.32 -25.73 32.49
N VAL A 320 3.01 -25.96 32.59
CA VAL A 320 2.15 -25.53 33.71
C VAL A 320 2.74 -25.97 35.07
N PHE A 321 3.48 -27.09 35.07
CA PHE A 321 4.22 -27.58 36.23
C PHE A 321 5.40 -26.65 36.64
N GLY A 322 6.08 -26.00 35.69
CA GLY A 322 7.20 -25.09 35.98
C GLY A 322 6.75 -23.75 36.59
N GLU A 323 5.57 -23.25 36.19
CA GLU A 323 4.99 -22.03 36.77
C GLU A 323 4.52 -22.23 38.21
N MET A 324 3.91 -23.39 38.50
CA MET A 324 3.38 -23.69 39.83
C MET A 324 4.46 -23.92 40.91
N PHE A 325 5.69 -24.25 40.50
CA PHE A 325 6.81 -24.51 41.42
C PHE A 325 7.93 -23.45 41.33
N HIS A 326 7.73 -22.33 40.63
CA HIS A 326 8.74 -21.30 40.38
C HIS A 326 10.10 -21.85 39.90
N ILE A 327 10.10 -22.96 39.16
CA ILE A 327 11.33 -23.52 38.60
C ILE A 327 11.60 -22.76 37.29
N ALA A 328 12.27 -21.61 37.40
CA ALA A 328 12.79 -20.92 36.23
C ALA A 328 13.94 -21.77 35.65
N LYS A 329 13.74 -22.36 34.47
CA LYS A 329 14.89 -22.75 33.64
C LYS A 329 15.74 -21.48 33.41
N PRO A 330 17.08 -21.57 33.47
CA PRO A 330 17.94 -20.46 33.10
C PRO A 330 17.55 -19.96 31.71
N ILE A 331 17.52 -18.64 31.52
CA ILE A 331 17.41 -18.06 30.18
C ILE A 331 18.65 -18.53 29.43
N GLU A 332 18.47 -19.36 28.40
CA GLU A 332 19.54 -19.67 27.46
C GLU A 332 19.88 -18.37 26.71
N LEU A 333 20.98 -17.75 27.12
CA LEU A 333 21.60 -16.66 26.39
C LEU A 333 22.15 -17.23 25.08
N SER A 334 21.95 -16.52 23.97
CA SER A 334 22.52 -16.88 22.67
C SER A 334 24.02 -17.10 22.78
N ASP A 335 24.54 -18.17 22.18
CA ASP A 335 25.99 -18.37 22.05
C ASP A 335 26.56 -17.23 21.19
N GLU A 336 27.69 -16.66 21.60
CA GLU A 336 28.37 -15.58 20.87
C GLU A 336 28.82 -15.99 19.46
N ASN A 337 28.89 -17.30 19.18
CA ASN A 337 29.21 -17.87 17.87
C ASN A 337 27.98 -18.35 17.10
N GLU A 338 26.77 -18.16 17.64
CA GLU A 338 25.54 -18.60 16.98
C GLU A 338 25.21 -17.69 15.79
N VAL A 339 25.06 -18.29 14.62
CA VAL A 339 24.62 -17.57 13.43
C VAL A 339 23.15 -17.21 13.60
N VAL A 340 22.87 -15.92 13.71
CA VAL A 340 21.49 -15.41 13.75
C VAL A 340 20.81 -15.69 12.42
N GLU A 341 19.83 -16.59 12.42
CA GLU A 341 19.04 -16.92 11.23
C GLU A 341 18.21 -15.71 10.80
N LYS A 342 18.22 -15.42 9.50
CA LYS A 342 17.50 -14.30 8.90
C LYS A 342 16.53 -14.81 7.84
N GLU A 343 15.37 -14.18 7.75
CA GLU A 343 14.37 -14.45 6.73
C GLU A 343 13.94 -13.15 6.02
N ILE A 344 13.44 -13.29 4.80
CA ILE A 344 12.75 -12.21 4.11
C ILE A 344 11.31 -12.20 4.56
N LYS A 345 10.88 -11.11 5.18
CA LYS A 345 9.49 -10.88 5.56
C LYS A 345 8.87 -9.85 4.63
N GLU A 346 7.82 -10.27 3.91
CA GLU A 346 7.03 -9.37 3.09
C GLU A 346 5.76 -8.91 3.83
N THR A 347 5.51 -7.61 3.84
CA THR A 347 4.22 -7.01 4.23
C THR A 347 3.60 -6.34 3.02
N ARG A 348 2.32 -6.59 2.78
CA ARG A 348 1.61 -6.12 1.58
C ARG A 348 0.57 -5.07 1.94
N PHE A 349 0.51 -4.04 1.11
CA PHE A 349 -0.47 -2.97 1.15
C PHE A 349 -1.23 -3.03 -0.17
N SER A 350 -2.50 -3.39 -0.11
CA SER A 350 -3.31 -3.48 -1.32
C SER A 350 -3.73 -2.08 -1.75
N ARG A 351 -3.99 -1.87 -3.05
CA ARG A 351 -4.68 -0.66 -3.47
C ARG A 351 -6.02 -0.54 -2.74
N ILE A 352 -6.44 0.69 -2.43
CA ILE A 352 -7.73 0.96 -1.78
C ILE A 352 -8.90 0.45 -2.64
N ASP A 353 -9.89 -0.15 -2.00
CA ASP A 353 -11.17 -0.46 -2.64
C ASP A 353 -11.90 0.83 -3.03
N ASN A 354 -12.53 0.84 -4.20
CA ASN A 354 -13.27 1.99 -4.70
C ASN A 354 -14.67 1.56 -5.16
N ASP A 355 -15.70 2.01 -4.44
CA ASP A 355 -17.09 1.86 -4.86
C ASP A 355 -17.58 3.21 -5.42
N PRO A 356 -17.66 3.39 -6.75
CA PRO A 356 -18.07 4.66 -7.35
C PRO A 356 -19.53 5.01 -7.01
N ASP A 357 -20.36 4.00 -6.74
CA ASP A 357 -21.75 4.17 -6.34
C ASP A 357 -21.91 4.34 -4.82
N GLY A 358 -20.84 4.18 -4.04
CA GLY A 358 -20.90 4.14 -2.57
C GLY A 358 -19.84 5.00 -1.90
N ILE A 359 -19.80 4.92 -0.57
CA ILE A 359 -18.87 5.72 0.24
C ILE A 359 -17.46 5.11 0.32
N VAL A 360 -17.34 3.81 0.08
CA VAL A 360 -16.06 3.07 0.13
C VAL A 360 -15.08 3.67 -0.87
N GLY A 361 -13.89 4.02 -0.37
CA GLY A 361 -12.89 4.77 -1.11
C GLY A 361 -12.15 5.77 -0.23
N ALA A 362 -11.21 6.47 -0.86
CA ALA A 362 -10.47 7.57 -0.26
C ALA A 362 -10.99 8.90 -0.80
N TRP A 363 -11.22 9.85 0.10
CA TRP A 363 -11.75 11.18 -0.16
C TRP A 363 -10.83 12.23 0.41
N ALA A 364 -10.48 13.24 -0.35
CA ALA A 364 -9.63 14.34 0.07
C ALA A 364 -10.42 15.66 0.12
N PHE A 365 -10.02 16.56 1.02
CA PHE A 365 -10.61 17.90 1.11
C PHE A 365 -10.11 18.83 -0.01
N ASP A 366 -8.98 18.47 -0.63
CA ASP A 366 -8.44 19.07 -1.84
C ASP A 366 -8.07 17.92 -2.79
N ALA A 367 -8.51 17.97 -4.05
CA ALA A 367 -8.29 16.88 -5.00
C ALA A 367 -6.82 16.70 -5.35
N ASP A 368 -6.07 17.79 -5.46
CA ASP A 368 -4.74 17.83 -6.05
C ASP A 368 -3.65 17.89 -4.98
N ALA A 369 -3.92 18.53 -3.83
CA ALA A 369 -2.94 18.62 -2.75
C ALA A 369 -2.75 17.28 -2.02
N ILE A 370 -1.50 16.94 -1.71
CA ILE A 370 -1.17 15.83 -0.79
C ILE A 370 -1.28 16.27 0.66
N ASN A 371 -0.82 17.49 0.99
CA ASN A 371 -0.98 18.09 2.31
C ASN A 371 -2.41 18.57 2.55
N THR A 372 -3.35 17.63 2.63
CA THR A 372 -4.77 17.89 2.83
C THR A 372 -5.40 16.81 3.71
N LYS A 373 -6.51 17.15 4.37
CA LYS A 373 -7.26 16.17 5.15
C LYS A 373 -7.85 15.10 4.24
N MET A 374 -7.77 13.85 4.67
CA MET A 374 -8.31 12.69 3.95
C MET A 374 -9.24 11.86 4.84
N LEU A 375 -10.30 11.32 4.23
CA LEU A 375 -11.20 10.33 4.81
C LEU A 375 -11.11 9.05 3.98
N VAL A 376 -10.80 7.93 4.62
CA VAL A 376 -10.73 6.63 3.94
C VAL A 376 -11.75 5.69 4.57
N PHE A 377 -12.73 5.27 3.78
CA PHE A 377 -13.79 4.35 4.17
C PHE A 377 -13.47 2.95 3.64
N PHE A 378 -13.25 2.02 4.56
CA PHE A 378 -12.89 0.63 4.26
C PHE A 378 -14.11 -0.28 4.17
N VAL A 379 -14.02 -1.37 3.40
CA VAL A 379 -15.14 -2.32 3.22
C VAL A 379 -15.58 -3.04 4.50
N ASN A 380 -14.74 -3.08 5.54
CA ASN A 380 -15.07 -3.65 6.85
C ASN A 380 -15.73 -2.66 7.81
N ASN A 381 -16.40 -1.61 7.29
CA ASN A 381 -17.07 -0.57 8.08
C ASN A 381 -16.13 0.23 8.98
N ARG A 382 -14.84 0.28 8.66
CA ARG A 382 -13.85 1.11 9.33
C ARG A 382 -13.58 2.39 8.57
N ILE A 383 -13.32 3.46 9.29
CA ILE A 383 -12.91 4.75 8.72
C ILE A 383 -11.62 5.20 9.39
N ILE A 384 -10.67 5.72 8.60
CA ILE A 384 -9.58 6.56 9.10
C ILE A 384 -9.73 7.98 8.54
N SER A 385 -9.77 8.98 9.42
CA SER A 385 -9.53 10.38 9.09
C SER A 385 -8.04 10.65 9.29
N ILE A 386 -7.39 11.29 8.32
CA ILE A 386 -5.96 11.63 8.33
C ILE A 386 -5.87 13.14 8.13
N ASP A 387 -5.36 13.86 9.13
CA ASP A 387 -5.29 15.31 9.12
C ASP A 387 -3.82 15.74 9.26
N PRO A 388 -3.12 16.10 8.16
CA PRO A 388 -1.73 16.57 8.24
C PRO A 388 -1.62 18.04 8.67
N ILE A 389 -2.70 18.81 8.57
CA ILE A 389 -2.65 20.26 8.78
C ILE A 389 -2.88 20.58 10.26
N GLY A 390 -3.88 19.94 10.86
CA GLY A 390 -4.52 20.43 12.08
C GLY A 390 -5.24 21.76 11.84
N GLU A 391 -6.11 22.20 12.74
CA GLU A 391 -6.62 23.57 12.68
C GLU A 391 -5.67 24.53 13.41
N GLY A 392 -5.40 25.70 12.80
CA GLY A 392 -4.71 26.77 13.50
C GLY A 392 -5.43 27.06 14.82
N ALA A 393 -4.72 26.89 15.94
CA ALA A 393 -5.29 27.01 17.27
C ALA A 393 -6.16 28.26 17.38
N ARG A 394 -7.49 28.11 17.44
CA ARG A 394 -8.32 29.17 18.02
C ARG A 394 -7.79 29.37 19.44
N ASP A 395 -7.60 30.62 19.88
CA ASP A 395 -6.87 31.00 21.11
C ASP A 395 -7.33 30.26 22.40
N ASN A 396 -8.49 29.61 22.35
CA ASN A 396 -9.14 28.85 23.42
C ASN A 396 -9.17 27.31 23.22
N GLN A 397 -8.58 26.75 22.15
CA GLN A 397 -8.63 25.32 21.81
C GLN A 397 -7.29 24.71 21.32
N ALA A 398 -6.15 25.35 21.59
CA ALA A 398 -4.80 24.90 21.17
C ALA A 398 -4.41 23.43 21.52
N ARG A 399 -5.20 22.73 22.33
CA ARG A 399 -4.99 21.31 22.70
C ARG A 399 -5.66 20.30 21.76
N CYS A 400 -6.58 20.71 20.88
CA CYS A 400 -7.45 19.82 20.13
C CYS A 400 -7.28 19.89 18.59
N ALA A 401 -6.18 20.48 18.10
CA ALA A 401 -6.03 20.83 16.68
C ALA A 401 -4.65 20.46 16.14
N LYS A 402 -4.18 19.26 16.47
CA LYS A 402 -2.87 18.78 16.03
C LYS A 402 -3.01 17.90 14.78
N PRO A 403 -1.97 17.82 13.94
CA PRO A 403 -1.91 16.77 12.94
C PRO A 403 -2.04 15.39 13.57
N GLY A 404 -2.84 14.51 12.98
CA GLY A 404 -3.13 13.21 13.55
C GLY A 404 -4.13 12.39 12.75
N VAL A 405 -4.66 11.36 13.40
CA VAL A 405 -5.65 10.45 12.83
C VAL A 405 -6.80 10.18 13.80
N GLU A 406 -7.98 9.93 13.25
CA GLU A 406 -9.10 9.31 13.94
C GLU A 406 -9.43 7.98 13.25
N PHE A 407 -9.43 6.87 14.00
CA PHE A 407 -9.78 5.55 13.47
C PHE A 407 -10.99 4.98 14.20
N ALA A 408 -12.07 4.75 13.47
CA ALA A 408 -13.39 4.50 14.05
C ALA A 408 -14.21 3.51 13.20
N THR A 409 -15.42 3.22 13.66
CA THR A 409 -16.44 2.47 12.91
C THR A 409 -17.40 3.45 12.25
N TYR A 410 -17.81 3.18 11.01
CA TYR A 410 -18.85 3.95 10.32
C TYR A 410 -20.06 3.09 9.93
N ASP A 411 -21.23 3.73 9.94
CA ASP A 411 -22.47 3.23 9.34
C ASP A 411 -22.97 4.28 8.34
N TYR A 412 -23.16 3.87 7.09
CA TYR A 412 -23.62 4.75 6.02
C TYR A 412 -24.91 4.25 5.41
N ASN A 413 -25.95 5.09 5.44
CA ASN A 413 -27.22 4.84 4.80
C ASN A 413 -27.33 5.67 3.51
N LYS A 414 -27.08 5.03 2.36
CA LYS A 414 -27.16 5.66 1.04
C LYS A 414 -28.53 6.25 0.70
N ALA A 415 -29.63 5.72 1.25
CA ALA A 415 -30.97 6.24 0.94
C ALA A 415 -31.28 7.58 1.64
N SER A 416 -30.71 7.80 2.83
CA SER A 416 -30.88 9.05 3.59
C SER A 416 -29.63 9.95 3.58
N ASN A 417 -28.54 9.50 2.97
CA ASN A 417 -27.19 10.07 3.04
C ASN A 417 -26.67 10.21 4.48
N GLN A 418 -27.21 9.44 5.42
CA GLN A 418 -26.84 9.54 6.82
C GLN A 418 -25.53 8.78 7.05
N LEU A 419 -24.56 9.46 7.67
CA LEU A 419 -23.28 8.90 8.09
C LEU A 419 -23.19 8.97 9.61
N LYS A 420 -22.98 7.84 10.27
CA LYS A 420 -22.74 7.78 11.70
C LYS A 420 -21.33 7.25 11.94
N ILE A 421 -20.52 8.00 12.69
CA ILE A 421 -19.21 7.56 13.16
C ILE A 421 -19.31 7.21 14.64
N SER A 422 -18.68 6.12 15.06
CA SER A 422 -18.70 5.65 16.45
C SER A 422 -17.51 4.75 16.76
N SER A 423 -17.31 4.40 18.04
CA SER A 423 -16.29 3.42 18.45
C SER A 423 -14.87 3.80 18.00
N PHE A 424 -14.42 4.99 18.37
CA PHE A 424 -13.06 5.46 18.10
C PHE A 424 -12.04 4.58 18.82
N THR A 425 -11.19 3.90 18.04
CA THR A 425 -10.07 3.08 18.51
C THR A 425 -8.83 3.94 18.75
N TYR A 426 -8.57 4.88 17.82
CA TYR A 426 -7.50 5.87 17.96
C TYR A 426 -8.03 7.26 17.63
N ASN A 427 -7.53 8.25 18.35
CA ASN A 427 -7.75 9.66 18.13
C ASN A 427 -6.48 10.37 18.62
N THR A 428 -5.73 10.94 17.69
CA THR A 428 -4.45 11.60 17.99
C THR A 428 -4.43 13.09 17.66
N ASP A 429 -5.43 13.57 16.90
CA ASP A 429 -5.62 14.99 16.55
C ASP A 429 -6.41 15.77 17.62
N GLY A 430 -7.19 15.07 18.47
CA GLY A 430 -7.71 15.58 19.73
C GLY A 430 -9.23 15.64 19.79
N CYS A 431 -9.81 16.83 19.74
CA CYS A 431 -11.25 17.04 19.95
C CYS A 431 -11.95 17.69 18.73
N LEU A 432 -11.22 17.81 17.62
CA LEU A 432 -11.73 18.26 16.33
C LEU A 432 -11.84 17.05 15.40
N GLY A 433 -12.77 17.10 14.44
CA GLY A 433 -13.12 15.93 13.63
C GLY A 433 -14.37 15.21 14.16
N PHE A 434 -14.55 13.96 13.75
CA PHE A 434 -15.77 13.22 14.06
C PHE A 434 -15.92 12.94 15.55
N SER A 435 -14.81 12.82 16.28
CA SER A 435 -14.83 12.55 17.73
C SER A 435 -15.33 13.72 18.57
N GLY A 436 -15.26 14.94 18.05
CA GLY A 436 -15.74 16.16 18.71
C GLY A 436 -17.23 16.42 18.58
N SER A 437 -17.94 15.60 17.80
CA SER A 437 -19.33 15.82 17.43
C SER A 437 -20.24 14.68 17.88
N ASP A 438 -21.26 14.98 18.70
CA ASP A 438 -22.20 13.98 19.24
C ASP A 438 -23.32 13.57 18.25
N GLY A 439 -23.10 13.78 16.94
CA GLY A 439 -24.15 13.87 15.93
C GLY A 439 -24.12 12.81 14.83
N ALA A 440 -25.27 12.57 14.20
CA ALA A 440 -25.28 11.94 12.87
C ALA A 440 -24.86 12.98 11.82
N HIS A 441 -23.90 12.63 10.99
CA HIS A 441 -23.42 13.43 9.85
C HIS A 441 -24.22 13.11 8.61
N ARG A 442 -24.05 13.91 7.56
CA ARG A 442 -24.52 13.56 6.22
C ARG A 442 -23.37 13.53 5.24
N PHE A 443 -23.38 12.54 4.37
CA PHE A 443 -22.42 12.37 3.29
C PHE A 443 -23.19 12.16 1.99
N THR A 444 -23.35 13.23 1.22
CA THR A 444 -24.15 13.24 -0.01
C THR A 444 -23.22 13.16 -1.20
N ILE A 445 -23.09 11.96 -1.77
CA ILE A 445 -22.31 11.71 -2.99
C ILE A 445 -23.07 12.27 -4.19
N ASP A 446 -22.36 12.92 -5.10
CA ASP A 446 -22.94 13.42 -6.34
C ASP A 446 -23.28 12.28 -7.32
N SER A 447 -23.78 12.64 -8.50
CA SER A 447 -24.16 11.65 -9.51
C SER A 447 -23.00 11.03 -10.27
N SER A 448 -21.81 11.65 -10.29
CA SER A 448 -20.64 11.07 -10.95
C SER A 448 -19.90 10.10 -10.03
N GLY A 449 -20.09 10.26 -8.72
CA GLY A 449 -19.36 9.54 -7.69
C GLY A 449 -18.07 10.23 -7.28
N ASP A 450 -17.66 11.31 -7.96
CA ASP A 450 -16.33 11.91 -7.81
C ASP A 450 -16.27 12.95 -6.69
N THR A 451 -17.41 13.54 -6.31
CA THR A 451 -17.47 14.47 -5.18
C THR A 451 -18.58 14.12 -4.21
N ALA A 452 -18.43 14.57 -2.97
CA ALA A 452 -19.46 14.47 -1.97
C ALA A 452 -19.51 15.71 -1.10
N LYS A 453 -20.73 16.06 -0.65
CA LYS A 453 -20.95 17.07 0.36
C LYS A 453 -20.97 16.41 1.75
N LEU A 454 -19.98 16.74 2.57
CA LEU A 454 -19.87 16.34 3.97
C LEU A 454 -20.49 17.41 4.86
N GLU A 455 -21.45 17.01 5.69
CA GLU A 455 -22.11 17.86 6.67
C GLU A 455 -21.86 17.29 8.07
N VAL A 456 -20.91 17.88 8.80
CA VAL A 456 -20.62 17.57 10.20
C VAL A 456 -21.43 18.51 11.09
N GLN A 457 -21.98 17.99 12.19
CA GLN A 457 -22.84 18.80 13.05
C GLN A 457 -22.01 19.88 13.75
N GLY A 458 -22.37 21.15 13.54
CA GLY A 458 -21.67 22.28 14.16
C GLY A 458 -20.57 22.89 13.29
N GLU A 459 -20.34 22.33 12.09
CA GLU A 459 -19.39 22.83 11.10
C GLU A 459 -20.12 23.24 9.83
N ASP A 460 -19.49 24.12 9.05
CA ASP A 460 -19.98 24.46 7.72
C ASP A 460 -19.80 23.25 6.79
N PRO A 461 -20.76 22.97 5.89
CA PRO A 461 -20.59 21.88 4.94
C PRO A 461 -19.38 22.06 4.03
N VAL A 462 -18.65 20.97 3.81
CA VAL A 462 -17.46 20.94 2.94
C VAL A 462 -17.67 19.98 1.78
N THR A 463 -17.07 20.30 0.64
CA THR A 463 -16.99 19.38 -0.50
C THR A 463 -15.70 18.57 -0.39
N VAL A 464 -15.80 17.26 -0.51
CA VAL A 464 -14.66 16.35 -0.59
C VAL A 464 -14.65 15.67 -1.95
N TYR A 465 -13.46 15.31 -2.40
CA TYR A 465 -13.18 14.76 -3.72
C TYR A 465 -12.70 13.32 -3.58
N ARG A 466 -13.27 12.41 -4.35
CA ARG A 466 -12.78 11.04 -4.41
C ARG A 466 -11.40 11.04 -5.07
N VAL A 467 -10.43 10.47 -4.38
CA VAL A 467 -9.03 10.33 -4.84
C VAL A 467 -8.60 8.87 -4.97
N SER A 468 -9.46 7.92 -4.56
CA SER A 468 -9.37 6.53 -4.98
C SER A 468 -10.04 6.39 -6.35
N GLY A 469 -9.28 6.22 -7.41
CA GLY A 469 -9.79 6.15 -8.78
C GLY A 469 -8.77 5.57 -9.73
#